data_AF-A0A089MCH2-F1
#
_entry.id   AF-A0A089MCH2-F1
#
_cell.length_a   1.000
_cell.length_b   1.000
_cell.length_c   1.000
_cell.angle_alpha   90.00
_cell.angle_beta   90.00
_cell.angle_gamma   90.00
#
_symmetry.space_group_name_H-M   'P 1'
#
loop_
_entity.id
_entity.type
_entity.pdbx_description
1 polymer ?
#
loop_
_entity_poly.entity_id
_entity_poly.type
_entity_poly.pdbx_seq_one_letter_code
_entity_poly.pdbx_strand_id
1 'polypeptide(L)'
;MKHWVGRPVIMYCGEEPYTIMKGVLRKWDPAASVAVIGHQEIAVPFRDIVFIKALAPKERALAPTLHAVGYVMRERQQFDNAVYFKSAVTVWKGDQLIAYNTTIVSHTKGSVTLKDGQNLLKGSHIFVVRSLRG
;
A
#
# COMPACT_ATOMS: atom_id res chain seq x y z
N MET A 1 -4.99 -27.42 16.87
CA MET A 1 -5.37 -26.40 15.87
C MET A 1 -6.36 -25.34 16.37
N LYS A 2 -7.17 -25.59 17.41
CA LYS A 2 -8.07 -24.57 17.99
C LYS A 2 -7.37 -23.27 18.45
N HIS A 3 -6.08 -23.31 18.80
CA HIS A 3 -5.32 -22.14 19.23
C HIS A 3 -5.13 -21.06 18.14
N TRP A 4 -5.39 -21.41 16.87
CA TRP A 4 -5.36 -20.47 15.75
C TRP A 4 -6.64 -19.63 15.65
N VAL A 5 -7.73 -20.04 16.32
CA VAL A 5 -9.01 -19.31 16.28
C VAL A 5 -8.83 -17.91 16.84
N GLY A 6 -9.35 -16.91 16.12
CA GLY A 6 -9.17 -15.49 16.40
C GLY A 6 -7.86 -14.89 15.87
N ARG A 7 -6.95 -15.71 15.32
CA ARG A 7 -5.68 -15.21 14.77
C ARG A 7 -5.79 -14.95 13.27
N PRO A 8 -5.14 -13.89 12.76
CA PRO A 8 -4.97 -13.70 11.34
C PRO A 8 -3.96 -14.72 10.80
N VAL A 9 -4.36 -15.44 9.77
CA VAL A 9 -3.64 -16.55 9.16
C VAL A 9 -3.64 -16.40 7.64
N ILE A 10 -2.72 -17.10 7.02
CA ILE A 10 -2.73 -17.38 5.59
C ILE A 10 -2.76 -18.89 5.41
N MET A 11 -3.68 -19.32 4.55
CA MET A 11 -4.02 -20.71 4.32
C MET A 11 -3.83 -21.01 2.83
N TYR A 12 -3.12 -22.08 2.55
CA TYR A 12 -2.81 -22.52 1.20
C TYR A 12 -3.66 -23.75 0.92
N CYS A 13 -4.50 -23.65 -0.10
CA CYS A 13 -5.51 -24.65 -0.40
C CYS A 13 -5.34 -25.27 -1.78
N GLY A 14 -5.69 -26.55 -1.91
CA GLY A 14 -5.68 -27.30 -3.17
C GLY A 14 -4.28 -27.73 -3.62
N GLU A 15 -4.09 -27.87 -4.93
CA GLU A 15 -2.81 -28.24 -5.53
C GLU A 15 -2.04 -27.01 -6.06
N GLU A 16 -0.77 -27.19 -6.43
CA GLU A 16 0.01 -26.10 -7.02
C GLU A 16 -0.51 -25.72 -8.43
N PRO A 17 -0.68 -24.42 -8.72
CA PRO A 17 -0.45 -23.26 -7.85
C PRO A 17 -1.58 -23.08 -6.81
N TYR A 18 -1.21 -23.08 -5.53
CA TYR A 18 -2.17 -23.06 -4.42
C TYR A 18 -3.11 -21.86 -4.47
N THR A 19 -4.36 -22.07 -4.07
CA THR A 19 -5.28 -20.98 -3.75
C THR A 19 -4.90 -20.41 -2.39
N ILE A 20 -4.49 -19.14 -2.37
CA ILE A 20 -4.03 -18.48 -1.14
C ILE A 20 -5.18 -17.67 -0.51
N MET A 21 -5.56 -18.05 0.70
CA MET A 21 -6.58 -17.36 1.48
C MET A 21 -5.97 -16.63 2.67
N LYS A 22 -6.29 -15.34 2.83
CA LYS A 22 -5.83 -14.52 3.97
C LYS A 22 -7.04 -14.05 4.77
N GLY A 23 -6.97 -14.16 6.10
CA GLY A 23 -8.03 -13.69 6.97
C GLY A 23 -7.88 -14.14 8.41
N VAL A 24 -8.84 -13.77 9.25
CA VAL A 24 -8.91 -14.29 10.63
C VAL A 24 -9.56 -15.66 10.60
N LEU A 25 -8.91 -16.65 11.22
CA LEU A 25 -9.53 -17.97 11.42
C LEU A 25 -10.64 -17.83 12.47
N ARG A 26 -11.90 -17.95 12.05
CA ARG A 26 -13.09 -17.75 12.91
C ARG A 26 -13.48 -19.00 13.66
N LYS A 27 -13.43 -20.15 12.99
CA LYS A 27 -13.86 -21.42 13.54
C LYS A 27 -12.93 -22.53 13.06
N TRP A 28 -12.63 -23.45 13.96
CA TRP A 28 -11.98 -24.71 13.64
C TRP A 28 -12.91 -25.81 14.14
N ASP A 29 -13.56 -26.53 13.23
CA ASP A 29 -14.56 -27.53 13.55
C ASP A 29 -14.06 -28.94 13.19
N PRO A 30 -13.54 -29.70 14.17
CA PRO A 30 -13.09 -31.07 13.93
C PRO A 30 -14.23 -32.03 13.58
N ALA A 31 -15.45 -31.78 14.05
CA ALA A 31 -16.57 -32.69 13.80
C ALA A 31 -17.04 -32.59 12.35
N ALA A 32 -17.12 -31.38 11.82
CA ALA A 32 -17.45 -31.14 10.41
C ALA A 32 -16.22 -31.18 9.47
N SER A 33 -15.01 -31.37 10.01
CA SER A 33 -13.74 -31.35 9.26
C SER A 33 -13.54 -30.09 8.39
N VAL A 34 -13.91 -28.93 8.93
CA VAL A 34 -13.84 -27.63 8.23
C VAL A 34 -13.20 -26.54 9.09
N ALA A 35 -12.46 -25.66 8.43
CA ALA A 35 -11.96 -24.40 8.96
C ALA A 35 -12.75 -23.24 8.35
N VAL A 36 -13.08 -22.22 9.14
CA VAL A 36 -13.78 -21.02 8.65
C VAL A 36 -12.85 -19.82 8.71
N ILE A 37 -12.61 -19.16 7.58
CA ILE A 37 -11.69 -18.02 7.46
C ILE A 37 -12.39 -16.77 6.93
N GLY A 38 -11.96 -15.60 7.43
CA GLY A 38 -12.36 -14.30 6.92
C GLY A 38 -13.68 -13.77 7.48
N HIS A 39 -14.11 -12.62 6.97
CA HIS A 39 -15.39 -12.00 7.36
C HIS A 39 -16.59 -12.62 6.63
N GLN A 40 -16.39 -13.07 5.39
CA GLN A 40 -17.41 -13.79 4.62
C GLN A 40 -17.61 -15.25 5.05
N GLU A 41 -17.02 -15.64 6.19
CA GLU A 41 -17.14 -16.99 6.78
C GLU A 41 -16.92 -18.13 5.77
N ILE A 42 -15.84 -18.03 5.00
CA ILE A 42 -15.55 -19.03 3.97
C ILE A 42 -15.13 -20.34 4.66
N ALA A 43 -15.94 -21.38 4.48
CA ALA A 43 -15.68 -22.72 5.00
C ALA A 43 -14.75 -23.49 4.04
N VAL A 44 -13.63 -23.96 4.57
CA VAL A 44 -12.59 -24.70 3.85
C VAL A 44 -12.45 -26.09 4.47
N PRO A 45 -12.68 -27.17 3.71
CA PRO A 45 -12.46 -28.54 4.18
C PRO A 45 -11.01 -28.79 4.56
N PHE A 46 -10.75 -29.52 5.65
CA PHE A 46 -9.39 -29.82 6.09
C PHE A 46 -8.54 -30.55 5.02
N ARG A 47 -9.17 -31.41 4.22
CA ARG A 47 -8.52 -32.11 3.10
C ARG A 47 -7.94 -31.16 2.06
N ASP A 48 -8.52 -29.96 1.93
CA ASP A 48 -8.10 -28.98 0.94
C ASP A 48 -7.02 -28.06 1.52
N ILE A 49 -6.75 -28.10 2.83
CA ILE A 49 -5.76 -27.26 3.50
C ILE A 49 -4.40 -27.97 3.48
N VAL A 50 -3.48 -27.46 2.65
CA VAL A 50 -2.11 -27.99 2.57
C VAL A 50 -1.27 -27.49 3.73
N PHE A 51 -1.29 -26.19 4.00
CA PHE A 51 -0.65 -25.63 5.19
C PHE A 51 -1.26 -24.30 5.62
N ILE A 52 -1.04 -23.98 6.90
CA ILE A 52 -1.49 -22.74 7.53
C ILE A 52 -0.31 -22.11 8.29
N LYS A 53 -0.13 -20.79 8.13
CA LYS A 53 0.84 -20.01 8.91
C LYS A 53 0.21 -18.74 9.47
N ALA A 54 0.78 -18.22 10.56
CA ALA A 54 0.41 -16.92 11.09
C ALA A 54 0.63 -15.84 10.03
N LEU A 55 -0.33 -14.94 9.86
CA LEU A 55 -0.13 -13.76 9.03
C LEU A 55 0.74 -12.77 9.78
N ALA A 56 1.99 -12.59 9.33
CA ALA A 56 2.93 -11.68 9.95
C ALA A 56 2.42 -10.23 9.86
N PRO A 57 2.73 -9.33 10.81
CA PRO A 57 2.24 -7.94 10.78
C PRO A 57 2.53 -7.21 9.46
N LYS A 58 3.69 -7.47 8.83
CA LYS A 58 4.05 -6.92 7.52
C LYS A 58 3.18 -7.43 6.37
N GLU A 59 2.62 -8.64 6.49
CA GLU A 59 1.72 -9.25 5.51
C GLU A 59 0.24 -8.85 5.75
N ARG A 60 -0.07 -8.14 6.85
CA ARG A 60 -1.42 -7.66 7.21
C ARG A 60 -1.75 -6.31 6.58
N ALA A 61 -0.75 -5.46 6.34
CA ALA A 61 -0.95 -4.17 5.71
C ALA A 61 -1.01 -4.36 4.19
N LEU A 62 -2.05 -3.81 3.55
CA LEU A 62 -1.98 -3.59 2.10
C LEU A 62 -0.79 -2.67 1.83
N ALA A 63 -0.05 -2.93 0.76
CA ALA A 63 1.01 -2.02 0.36
C ALA A 63 0.38 -0.64 0.16
N PRO A 64 0.92 0.42 0.79
CA PRO A 64 0.35 1.75 0.63
C PRO A 64 0.36 2.13 -0.85
N THR A 65 -0.80 2.51 -1.36
CA THR A 65 -0.99 2.88 -2.78
C THR A 65 -1.15 4.38 -2.88
N LEU A 66 -0.66 4.98 -3.97
CA LEU A 66 -0.87 6.41 -4.20
C LEU A 66 -2.34 6.68 -4.51
N HIS A 67 -2.87 7.74 -3.91
CA HIS A 67 -4.20 8.23 -4.21
C HIS A 67 -4.29 8.67 -5.69
N ALA A 68 -5.39 8.34 -6.37
CA ALA A 68 -5.57 8.68 -7.79
C ALA A 68 -5.61 10.20 -8.01
N VAL A 69 -6.23 10.92 -7.08
CA VAL A 69 -6.29 12.40 -7.06
C VAL A 69 -5.04 12.96 -6.41
N GLY A 70 -4.40 13.93 -7.08
CA GLY A 70 -3.29 14.72 -6.54
C GLY A 70 -3.67 16.18 -6.36
N TYR A 71 -2.92 16.89 -5.53
CA TYR A 71 -3.12 18.31 -5.23
C TYR A 71 -1.99 19.14 -5.83
N VAL A 72 -2.35 20.24 -6.51
CA VAL A 72 -1.36 21.20 -7.03
C VAL A 72 -0.81 22.01 -5.86
N MET A 73 0.50 21.94 -5.66
CA MET A 73 1.21 22.72 -4.64
C MET A 73 1.44 24.15 -5.12
N ARG A 74 1.10 25.12 -4.27
CA ARG A 74 1.26 26.56 -4.50
C ARG A 74 1.90 27.25 -3.30
N GLU A 75 1.48 26.85 -2.09
CA GLU A 75 1.93 27.47 -0.84
C GLU A 75 3.24 26.87 -0.35
N ARG A 76 4.08 27.70 0.27
CA ARG A 76 5.38 27.27 0.82
C ARG A 76 5.25 26.05 1.73
N GLN A 77 4.28 26.06 2.65
CA GLN A 77 4.03 24.98 3.60
C GLN A 77 3.74 23.63 2.92
N GLN A 78 3.14 23.63 1.74
CA GLN A 78 2.86 22.40 0.99
C GLN A 78 4.16 21.77 0.47
N PHE A 79 5.11 22.59 0.02
CA PHE A 79 6.44 22.13 -0.35
C PHE A 79 7.26 21.68 0.86
N ASP A 80 7.18 22.41 1.99
CA ASP A 80 7.84 22.02 3.23
C ASP A 80 7.36 20.62 3.67
N ASN A 81 6.04 20.39 3.66
CA ASN A 81 5.43 19.09 3.97
C ASN A 81 5.85 18.01 2.96
N ALA A 82 5.87 18.32 1.66
CA ALA A 82 6.27 17.35 0.64
C ALA A 82 7.72 16.86 0.84
N VAL A 83 8.62 17.76 1.24
CA VAL A 83 10.01 17.41 1.63
C VAL A 83 10.01 16.57 2.89
N TYR A 84 9.37 17.05 3.96
CA TYR A 84 9.39 16.41 5.27
C TYR A 84 8.87 14.96 5.23
N PHE A 85 7.73 14.75 4.57
CA PHE A 85 7.11 13.42 4.44
C PHE A 85 7.64 12.59 3.27
N LYS A 86 8.60 13.12 2.49
CA LYS A 86 9.11 12.49 1.25
C LYS A 86 7.95 12.06 0.33
N SER A 87 6.98 12.96 0.16
CA SER A 87 5.77 12.68 -0.58
C SER A 87 6.05 12.44 -2.06
N ALA A 88 5.22 11.61 -2.69
CA ALA A 88 5.24 11.40 -4.14
C ALA A 88 4.76 12.66 -4.86
N VAL A 89 5.59 13.21 -5.73
CA VAL A 89 5.33 14.42 -6.51
C VAL A 89 5.46 14.13 -8.00
N THR A 90 4.53 14.64 -8.78
CA THR A 90 4.58 14.66 -10.25
C THR A 90 4.78 16.10 -10.69
N VAL A 91 5.67 16.34 -11.65
CA VAL A 91 6.03 17.68 -12.12
C VAL A 91 5.73 17.83 -13.60
N TRP A 92 5.07 18.94 -13.94
CA TRP A 92 4.66 19.30 -15.29
C TRP A 92 5.20 20.66 -15.70
N LYS A 93 5.42 20.86 -16.99
CA LYS A 93 5.71 22.16 -17.61
C LYS A 93 4.77 22.33 -18.80
N GLY A 94 3.71 23.12 -18.63
CA GLY A 94 2.57 23.07 -19.56
C GLY A 94 2.00 21.66 -19.60
N ASP A 95 1.84 21.11 -20.80
CA ASP A 95 1.32 19.74 -21.03
C ASP A 95 2.42 18.66 -21.02
N GLN A 96 3.68 19.04 -20.78
CA GLN A 96 4.79 18.11 -20.76
C GLN A 96 5.03 17.56 -19.35
N LEU A 97 5.04 16.24 -19.22
CA LEU A 97 5.45 15.54 -18.01
C LEU A 97 6.98 15.59 -17.88
N ILE A 98 7.48 16.25 -16.83
CA ILE A 98 8.92 16.39 -16.57
C ILE A 98 9.40 15.28 -15.62
N ALA A 99 8.63 14.98 -14.58
CA ALA A 99 8.97 13.93 -13.63
C ALA A 99 7.70 13.26 -13.10
N TYR A 100 7.69 11.92 -13.07
CA TYR A 100 6.60 11.13 -12.53
C TYR A 100 7.01 10.48 -11.21
N ASN A 101 6.16 10.62 -10.19
CA ASN A 101 6.34 9.95 -8.89
C ASN A 101 7.76 10.12 -8.28
N THR A 102 8.29 11.33 -8.36
CA THR A 102 9.58 11.70 -7.76
C THR A 102 9.38 12.24 -6.34
N THR A 103 10.46 12.57 -5.64
CA THR A 103 10.43 13.21 -4.33
C THR A 103 11.21 14.52 -4.37
N ILE A 104 10.73 15.52 -3.66
CA ILE A 104 11.46 16.78 -3.47
C ILE A 104 12.47 16.59 -2.34
N VAL A 105 13.73 16.93 -2.59
CA VAL A 105 14.80 16.89 -1.60
C VAL A 105 14.86 18.20 -0.82
N SER A 106 14.73 19.32 -1.52
CA SER A 106 14.73 20.65 -0.92
C SER A 106 13.99 21.63 -1.82
N HIS A 107 13.60 22.78 -1.28
CA HIS A 107 13.07 23.86 -2.08
C HIS A 107 13.46 25.22 -1.49
N THR A 108 13.42 26.23 -2.35
CA THR A 108 13.60 27.64 -1.98
C THR A 108 12.28 28.40 -2.18
N LYS A 109 12.33 29.73 -2.14
CA LYS A 109 11.21 30.59 -2.52
C LYS A 109 10.83 30.41 -3.99
N GLY A 110 11.80 30.22 -4.88
CA GLY A 110 11.58 30.21 -6.34
C GLY A 110 11.78 28.87 -7.02
N SER A 111 12.45 27.91 -6.37
CA SER A 111 12.85 26.66 -7.01
C SER A 111 12.66 25.43 -6.12
N VAL A 112 12.71 24.26 -6.74
CA VAL A 112 12.51 22.94 -6.15
C VAL A 112 13.60 22.02 -6.67
N THR A 113 14.34 21.35 -5.77
CA THR A 113 15.33 20.35 -6.13
C THR A 113 14.75 18.95 -5.94
N LEU A 114 14.74 18.17 -7.02
CA LEU A 114 14.25 16.80 -7.05
C LEU A 114 15.35 15.81 -6.65
N LYS A 115 14.95 14.55 -6.39
CA LYS A 115 15.86 13.46 -5.97
C LYS A 115 16.95 13.13 -6.99
N ASP A 116 16.68 13.33 -8.27
CA ASP A 116 17.63 13.13 -9.37
C ASP A 116 18.60 14.32 -9.55
N GLY A 117 18.50 15.35 -8.69
CA GLY A 117 19.34 16.54 -8.75
C GLY A 117 18.80 17.66 -9.64
N GLN A 118 17.69 17.45 -10.36
CA GLN A 118 17.09 18.51 -11.18
C GLN A 118 16.58 19.66 -10.30
N ASN A 119 16.89 20.89 -10.70
CA ASN A 119 16.42 22.10 -10.03
C ASN A 119 15.41 22.83 -10.94
N LEU A 120 14.15 22.85 -10.50
CA LEU A 120 13.01 23.31 -11.29
C LEU A 120 12.40 24.58 -10.68
N LEU A 121 12.04 25.54 -11.53
CA LEU A 121 11.43 26.80 -11.09
C LEU A 121 9.94 26.64 -10.80
N LYS A 122 9.48 27.15 -9.66
CA LYS A 122 8.07 27.13 -9.24
C LYS A 122 7.16 27.93 -10.14
N GLY A 123 7.68 29.00 -10.76
CA GLY A 123 6.89 29.87 -11.64
C GLY A 123 6.60 29.27 -13.02
N SER A 124 7.39 28.29 -13.47
CA SER A 124 7.23 27.67 -14.79
C SER A 124 6.82 26.21 -14.75
N HIS A 125 6.73 25.61 -13.56
CA HIS A 125 6.36 24.21 -13.38
C HIS A 125 5.20 24.07 -12.41
N ILE A 126 4.35 23.09 -12.69
CA ILE A 126 3.25 22.68 -11.82
C ILE A 126 3.70 21.45 -11.06
N PHE A 127 3.62 21.50 -9.73
CA PHE A 127 3.97 20.39 -8.86
C PHE A 127 2.71 19.81 -8.26
N VAL A 128 2.49 18.52 -8.45
CA VAL A 128 1.30 17.80 -7.98
C VAL A 128 1.72 16.74 -6.97
N VAL A 129 1.28 16.86 -5.73
CA VAL A 129 1.54 15.88 -4.67
C VAL A 129 0.42 14.86 -4.58
N ARG A 130 0.76 13.59 -4.39
CA ARG A 130 -0.20 12.52 -4.11
C ARG A 130 0.06 11.95 -2.72
N SER A 131 -1.01 11.81 -1.94
CA SER A 131 -0.97 11.12 -0.66
C SER A 131 -0.88 9.60 -0.86
N LEU A 132 -0.21 8.94 0.07
CA LEU A 132 -0.28 7.48 0.19
C LEU A 132 -1.55 7.12 0.96
N ARG A 133 -2.30 6.14 0.47
CA ARG A 133 -3.41 5.50 1.16
C ARG A 133 -2.91 4.18 1.73
N GLY A 134 -3.03 4.01 3.05
CA GLY A 134 -2.75 2.79 3.79
C GLY A 134 -3.96 2.36 4.60
#